data_AF-A0A7J4UQA1-F1
#
_entry.id   AF-A0A7J4UQA1-F1
#
_cell.length_a   1.000
_cell.length_b   1.000
_cell.length_c   1.000
_cell.angle_alpha   90.00
_cell.angle_beta   90.00
_cell.angle_gamma   90.00
#
_symmetry.space_group_name_H-M   'P 1'
#
loop_
_entity.id
_entity.type
_entity.pdbx_description
1 polymer ?
#
loop_
_entity_poly.entity_id
_entity_poly.type
_entity_poly.pdbx_seq_one_letter_code
_entity_poly.pdbx_strand_id
1 'polypeptide(L)'
;MDYGKPVTYHPKVAELLGGIKEAIFLQNLLYWQKRGKRKDGFIYKSHKDITKETGLTRHEQIRIRTKLITKGVLFEKVKRAGKFPTVHYYASEKNLGKLQEKTVEKYVDKPVDKRIPLYGKRTNHDCTENVQTITEITTKITNRREVDSVDKPKLVWTKVIPML
;
A
#
# COMPACT_ATOMS: atom_id res chain seq x y z
N MET A 1 -22.40 14.55 0.76
CA MET A 1 -21.07 13.96 1.03
C MET A 1 -20.32 13.90 -0.30
N ASP A 2 -19.18 14.58 -0.42
CA ASP A 2 -18.33 14.53 -1.61
C ASP A 2 -17.24 13.48 -1.39
N TYR A 3 -17.34 12.34 -2.08
CA TYR A 3 -16.39 11.23 -1.99
C TYR A 3 -15.27 11.32 -3.05
N GLY A 4 -15.27 12.37 -3.87
CA GLY A 4 -14.38 12.49 -5.01
C GLY A 4 -14.71 11.51 -6.14
N LYS A 5 -13.81 11.40 -7.12
CA LYS A 5 -13.97 10.52 -8.28
C LYS A 5 -13.53 9.09 -7.94
N PRO A 6 -14.28 8.06 -8.37
CA PRO A 6 -13.87 6.68 -8.15
C PRO A 6 -12.58 6.35 -8.90
N VAL A 7 -11.77 5.48 -8.31
CA VAL A 7 -10.52 4.99 -8.90
C VAL A 7 -10.76 3.63 -9.53
N THR A 8 -10.80 3.59 -10.86
CA THR A 8 -10.94 2.34 -11.62
C THR A 8 -9.56 1.75 -11.94
N TYR A 9 -9.42 0.44 -11.80
CA TYR A 9 -8.23 -0.30 -12.21
C TYR A 9 -8.60 -1.67 -12.80
N HIS A 10 -7.67 -2.30 -13.52
CA HIS A 10 -7.87 -3.64 -14.07
C HIS A 10 -7.14 -4.68 -13.18
N PRO A 11 -7.85 -5.67 -12.60
CA PRO A 11 -7.25 -6.67 -11.72
C PRO A 11 -6.10 -7.46 -12.35
N LYS A 12 -6.17 -7.75 -13.66
CA LYS A 12 -5.09 -8.45 -14.36
C LYS A 12 -3.77 -7.67 -14.34
N VAL A 13 -3.84 -6.33 -14.38
CA VAL A 13 -2.65 -5.48 -14.27
C VAL A 13 -2.10 -5.52 -12.85
N ALA A 14 -2.94 -5.63 -11.81
CA ALA A 14 -2.48 -5.81 -10.44
C ALA A 14 -1.74 -7.13 -10.26
N GLU A 15 -2.24 -8.22 -10.84
CA GLU A 15 -1.57 -9.53 -10.85
C GLU A 15 -0.19 -9.45 -11.51
N LEU A 16 -0.10 -8.82 -12.69
CA LEU A 16 1.16 -8.65 -13.44
C LEU A 16 2.18 -7.79 -12.68
N LEU A 17 1.72 -6.71 -12.04
CA LEU A 17 2.57 -5.76 -11.34
C LEU A 17 2.88 -6.18 -9.91
N GLY A 18 2.17 -7.17 -9.36
CA GLY A 18 2.37 -7.69 -8.01
C GLY A 18 1.68 -6.87 -6.91
N GLY A 19 0.62 -6.14 -7.24
CA GLY A 19 -0.17 -5.39 -6.28
C GLY A 19 -1.16 -4.40 -6.88
N ILE A 20 -2.22 -4.11 -6.12
CA ILE A 20 -3.30 -3.19 -6.51
C ILE A 20 -2.80 -1.75 -6.60
N LYS A 21 -1.94 -1.33 -5.66
CA LYS A 21 -1.43 0.05 -5.60
C LYS A 21 -0.56 0.38 -6.81
N GLU A 22 0.25 -0.58 -7.24
CA GLU A 22 1.08 -0.51 -8.45
C GLU A 22 0.23 -0.37 -9.71
N ALA A 23 -0.85 -1.14 -9.82
CA ALA A 23 -1.80 -1.05 -10.92
C ALA A 23 -2.54 0.29 -10.97
N ILE A 24 -3.08 0.74 -9.83
CA ILE A 24 -3.75 2.04 -9.71
C ILE A 24 -2.80 3.16 -10.15
N PHE A 25 -1.58 3.18 -9.62
CA PHE A 25 -0.60 4.21 -9.96
C PHE A 25 -0.28 4.22 -11.46
N LEU A 26 0.05 3.05 -12.03
CA LEU A 26 0.42 2.96 -13.45
C LEU A 26 -0.75 3.31 -14.37
N GLN A 27 -1.96 2.82 -14.08
CA GLN A 27 -3.14 3.06 -14.90
C GLN A 27 -3.62 4.51 -14.81
N ASN A 28 -3.43 5.15 -13.65
CA ASN A 28 -3.65 6.59 -13.53
C ASN A 28 -2.70 7.39 -14.44
N LEU A 29 -1.40 7.02 -14.48
CA LEU A 29 -0.45 7.66 -15.39
C LEU A 29 -0.80 7.41 -16.87
N LEU A 30 -1.19 6.19 -17.23
CA LEU A 30 -1.61 5.85 -18.59
C LEU A 30 -2.86 6.64 -19.03
N TYR A 31 -3.83 6.81 -18.13
CA TYR A 31 -5.02 7.62 -18.37
C TYR A 31 -4.65 9.06 -18.76
N TRP A 32 -3.71 9.67 -18.05
CA TRP A 32 -3.22 11.02 -18.32
C TRP A 32 -2.36 11.08 -19.57
N GLN A 33 -1.51 10.07 -19.81
CA GLN A 33 -0.68 9.97 -21.02
C GLN A 33 -1.54 9.93 -22.30
N LYS A 34 -2.66 9.20 -22.29
CA LYS A 34 -3.62 9.14 -23.41
C LYS A 34 -4.32 10.47 -23.70
N ARG A 35 -4.45 11.34 -22.70
CA ARG A 35 -5.09 12.66 -22.82
C ARG A 35 -4.09 13.79 -23.06
N GLY A 36 -2.80 13.55 -22.83
CA GLY A 36 -1.74 14.49 -23.11
C GLY A 36 -1.53 14.71 -24.60
N LYS A 37 -1.19 15.93 -24.99
CA LYS A 37 -0.85 16.28 -26.39
C LYS A 37 0.66 16.25 -26.66
N ARG A 38 1.47 15.83 -25.69
CA ARG A 38 2.93 15.92 -25.75
C ARG A 38 3.50 14.79 -26.60
N LYS A 39 4.30 15.14 -27.61
CA LYS A 39 4.83 14.19 -28.61
C LYS A 39 5.71 13.07 -28.04
N ASP A 40 6.41 13.31 -26.94
CA ASP A 40 7.29 12.32 -26.31
C ASP A 40 6.55 11.39 -25.31
N GLY A 41 5.25 11.58 -25.14
CA GLY A 41 4.41 10.78 -24.24
C GLY A 41 4.65 11.02 -22.74
N PHE A 42 5.56 11.90 -22.33
CA PHE A 42 5.80 12.15 -20.91
C PHE A 42 4.71 13.06 -20.33
N ILE A 43 4.26 12.75 -19.12
CA ILE A 43 3.40 13.60 -18.30
C ILE A 43 4.15 14.08 -17.07
N TYR A 44 3.90 15.30 -16.62
CA TYR A 44 4.44 15.78 -15.35
C TYR A 44 3.33 15.81 -14.31
N LYS A 45 3.65 15.41 -13.08
CA LYS A 45 2.67 15.41 -12.00
C LYS A 45 3.34 15.49 -10.64
N SER A 46 2.75 16.25 -9.71
CA SER A 46 3.25 16.28 -8.35
C SER A 46 2.75 15.07 -7.56
N HIS A 47 3.48 14.68 -6.52
CA HIS A 47 3.05 13.62 -5.61
C HIS A 47 1.71 13.97 -4.93
N LYS A 48 1.46 15.25 -4.65
CA LYS A 48 0.20 15.73 -4.05
C LYS A 48 -0.97 15.52 -4.99
N ASP A 49 -0.80 15.80 -6.28
CA ASP A 49 -1.85 15.59 -7.28
C ASP A 49 -2.15 14.11 -7.45
N ILE A 50 -1.12 13.25 -7.41
CA ILE A 50 -1.29 11.80 -7.46
C ILE A 50 -2.02 11.32 -6.19
N THR A 51 -1.67 11.83 -5.01
CA THR A 51 -2.37 11.51 -3.75
C THR A 51 -3.83 11.92 -3.82
N LYS A 52 -4.15 13.10 -4.32
CA LYS A 52 -5.52 13.58 -4.47
C LYS A 52 -6.36 12.68 -5.39
N GLU A 53 -5.73 12.08 -6.40
CA GLU A 53 -6.43 11.20 -7.36
C GLU A 53 -6.54 9.75 -6.90
N THR A 54 -5.57 9.24 -6.15
CA THR A 54 -5.44 7.80 -5.89
C THR A 54 -5.50 7.43 -4.41
N GLY A 55 -5.42 8.41 -3.50
CA GLY A 55 -5.25 8.19 -2.07
C GLY A 55 -3.86 7.70 -1.67
N LEU A 56 -2.94 7.45 -2.62
CA LEU A 56 -1.62 6.93 -2.32
C LEU A 56 -0.75 7.99 -1.63
N THR A 57 -0.19 7.63 -0.48
CA THR A 57 0.74 8.49 0.26
C THR A 57 2.04 8.67 -0.51
N ARG A 58 2.79 9.73 -0.17
CA ARG A 58 4.11 9.99 -0.78
C ARG A 58 5.08 8.80 -0.65
N HIS A 59 5.10 8.14 0.52
CA HIS A 59 5.98 6.98 0.75
C HIS A 59 5.58 5.77 -0.10
N GLU A 60 4.29 5.51 -0.25
CA GLU A 60 3.79 4.45 -1.13
C GLU A 60 4.15 4.74 -2.58
N GLN A 61 3.94 5.99 -3.04
CA GLN A 61 4.31 6.39 -4.40
C GLN A 61 5.80 6.16 -4.69
N ILE A 62 6.70 6.46 -3.74
CA ILE A 62 8.14 6.20 -3.89
C ILE A 62 8.40 4.70 -4.06
N ARG A 63 7.85 3.86 -3.17
CA ARG A 63 8.02 2.40 -3.23
C ARG A 63 7.47 1.82 -4.54
N ILE A 64 6.30 2.28 -4.97
CA ILE A 64 5.65 1.88 -6.22
C ILE A 64 6.51 2.27 -7.42
N ARG A 65 6.99 3.52 -7.46
CA ARG A 65 7.87 3.99 -8.54
C ARG A 65 9.10 3.11 -8.69
N THR A 66 9.80 2.82 -7.58
CA THR A 66 10.97 1.93 -7.59
C THR A 66 10.60 0.58 -8.20
N LYS A 67 9.53 -0.08 -7.75
CA LYS A 67 9.08 -1.37 -8.30
C LYS A 67 8.76 -1.32 -9.79
N LEU A 68 8.04 -0.28 -10.24
CA LEU A 68 7.61 -0.14 -11.62
C LEU A 68 8.79 0.17 -12.57
N ILE A 69 9.79 0.93 -12.09
CA ILE A 69 11.04 1.18 -12.81
C ILE A 69 11.85 -0.11 -12.92
N THR A 70 11.99 -0.87 -11.83
CA THR A 70 12.67 -2.17 -11.86
C THR A 70 12.00 -3.16 -12.82
N LYS A 71 10.66 -3.14 -12.93
CA LYS A 71 9.92 -3.93 -13.92
C LYS A 71 10.02 -3.39 -15.35
N GLY A 72 10.61 -2.21 -15.55
CA GLY A 72 10.76 -1.57 -16.86
C GLY A 72 9.45 -1.03 -17.46
N VAL A 73 8.38 -0.90 -16.67
CA VAL A 73 7.08 -0.40 -17.15
C VAL A 73 6.88 1.09 -16.89
N LEU A 74 7.70 1.68 -16.02
CA LEU A 74 7.70 3.11 -15.72
C LEU A 74 9.09 3.71 -15.95
N PHE A 75 9.13 4.88 -16.57
CA PHE A 75 10.33 5.69 -16.72
C PHE A 75 10.07 7.06 -16.12
N GLU A 76 11.10 7.63 -15.48
CA GLU A 76 10.99 8.95 -14.88
C GLU A 76 12.19 9.83 -15.20
N LYS A 77 11.94 11.13 -15.27
CA LYS A 77 12.97 12.16 -15.48
C LYS A 77 12.60 13.38 -14.65
N VAL A 78 13.56 13.99 -13.98
CA VAL A 78 13.35 15.29 -13.34
C VAL A 78 13.67 16.37 -14.37
N LYS A 79 12.67 17.19 -14.73
CA LYS A 79 12.84 18.35 -15.60
C LYS A 79 12.16 19.55 -14.96
N ARG A 80 12.59 20.76 -15.33
CA ARG A 80 11.94 21.98 -14.85
C ARG A 80 10.62 22.17 -15.60
N ALA A 81 9.54 22.37 -14.86
CA ALA A 81 8.28 22.88 -15.39
C ALA A 81 8.16 24.34 -14.89
N GLY A 82 8.55 25.30 -15.72
CA GLY A 82 8.77 26.67 -15.29
C GLY A 82 9.95 26.76 -14.30
N LYS A 83 9.72 27.34 -13.10
CA LYS A 83 10.78 27.54 -12.09
C LYS A 83 11.04 26.31 -11.22
N PHE A 84 10.12 25.36 -11.16
CA PHE A 84 10.16 24.25 -10.20
C PHE A 84 10.69 22.95 -10.82
N PRO A 85 11.52 22.17 -10.11
CA PRO A 85 11.86 20.82 -10.53
C PRO A 85 10.62 19.92 -10.40
N THR A 86 10.21 19.28 -11.49
CA THR A 86 9.01 18.43 -11.53
C THR A 86 9.35 17.08 -12.15
N VAL A 87 8.86 16.02 -11.52
CA VAL A 87 9.02 14.66 -12.02
C VAL A 87 8.10 14.47 -13.22
N HIS A 88 8.70 13.98 -14.29
CA HIS A 88 8.03 13.56 -15.50
C HIS A 88 8.01 12.05 -15.56
N TYR A 89 6.86 11.48 -15.84
CA TYR A 89 6.60 10.06 -15.93
C TYR A 89 6.28 9.66 -17.37
N TYR A 90 6.73 8.48 -17.75
CA TYR A 90 6.30 7.80 -18.97
C TYR A 90 5.97 6.35 -18.63
N ALA A 91 4.72 5.96 -18.86
CA ALA A 91 4.25 4.60 -18.63
C ALA A 91 4.24 3.84 -19.97
N SER A 92 4.97 2.73 -20.03
CA SER A 92 5.18 1.97 -21.27
C SER A 92 4.14 0.85 -21.40
N GLU A 93 3.09 1.09 -22.18
CA GLU A 93 2.09 0.06 -22.52
C GLU A 93 2.74 -1.12 -23.25
N LYS A 94 3.73 -0.84 -24.10
CA LYS A 94 4.52 -1.87 -24.80
C LYS A 94 5.22 -2.81 -23.82
N ASN A 95 5.88 -2.27 -22.79
CA ASN A 95 6.57 -3.10 -21.81
C ASN A 95 5.60 -3.84 -20.89
N LEU A 96 4.42 -3.27 -20.63
CA LEU A 96 3.34 -3.96 -19.92
C LEU A 96 2.82 -5.17 -20.72
N GLY A 97 2.62 -5.03 -22.04
CA GLY A 97 2.24 -6.13 -22.92
C GLY A 97 3.30 -7.25 -22.96
N LYS A 98 4.58 -6.88 -23.10
CA LYS A 98 5.69 -7.85 -23.01
C LYS A 98 5.73 -8.59 -21.67
N LEU A 99 5.40 -7.91 -20.57
CA LEU A 99 5.35 -8.55 -19.25
C LEU A 99 4.23 -9.57 -19.19
N GLN A 100 3.08 -9.27 -19.78
CA GLN A 100 1.94 -10.19 -19.89
C GLN A 100 2.27 -11.43 -20.73
N GLU A 101 2.90 -11.26 -21.89
CA GLU A 101 3.33 -12.37 -22.75
C GLU A 101 4.28 -13.32 -22.03
N LYS A 102 5.30 -12.78 -21.35
CA LYS A 102 6.25 -13.57 -20.53
C LYS A 102 5.58 -14.32 -19.39
N THR A 103 4.46 -13.80 -18.85
CA THR A 103 3.70 -14.51 -17.81
C THR A 103 2.96 -15.70 -18.41
N VAL A 104 2.42 -15.59 -19.63
CA VAL A 104 1.72 -16.68 -20.31
C VAL A 104 2.67 -17.84 -20.61
N GLU A 105 3.87 -17.56 -21.13
CA GLU A 105 4.85 -18.59 -21.48
C GLU A 105 5.27 -19.46 -20.28
N LYS A 106 5.33 -18.89 -19.07
CA LYS A 106 5.62 -19.63 -17.83
C LYS A 106 4.51 -20.61 -17.39
N TYR A 107 3.29 -20.48 -17.93
CA TYR A 107 2.14 -21.31 -17.59
C TYR A 107 1.85 -22.40 -18.62
N VAL A 108 2.45 -22.36 -19.82
CA VAL A 108 2.20 -23.35 -20.88
C VAL A 108 2.94 -24.69 -20.64
N ASP A 109 4.03 -24.70 -19.85
CA ASP A 109 4.89 -25.88 -19.68
C ASP A 109 4.80 -26.59 -18.30
N LYS A 110 3.67 -26.49 -17.58
CA LYS A 110 3.47 -27.31 -16.37
C LYS A 110 2.43 -28.39 -16.64
N PRO A 111 2.75 -29.70 -16.53
CA PRO A 111 1.72 -30.71 -16.47
C PRO A 111 0.81 -30.36 -15.29
N VAL A 112 -0.48 -30.19 -15.56
CA VAL A 112 -1.50 -30.06 -14.51
C VAL A 112 -1.44 -31.33 -13.69
N ASP A 113 -0.85 -31.26 -12.49
CA ASP A 113 -0.93 -32.37 -11.54
C ASP A 113 -2.39 -32.49 -11.12
N LYS A 114 -3.08 -33.49 -11.67
CA LYS A 114 -4.49 -33.80 -11.38
C LYS A 114 -4.71 -34.23 -9.92
N ARG A 115 -3.67 -34.19 -9.07
CA ARG A 115 -3.70 -34.52 -7.64
C ARG A 115 -3.84 -33.33 -6.68
N ILE A 116 -4.07 -32.11 -7.17
CA ILE A 116 -4.36 -30.98 -6.25
C ILE A 116 -5.85 -31.01 -5.89
N PRO A 117 -6.24 -31.28 -4.63
CA PRO A 117 -7.63 -31.22 -4.23
C PRO A 117 -8.12 -29.76 -4.35
N LEU A 118 -9.19 -29.56 -5.12
CA LEU A 118 -9.95 -28.33 -5.11
C LEU A 118 -10.53 -28.18 -3.70
N TYR A 119 -10.10 -27.16 -2.96
CA TYR A 119 -10.30 -26.97 -1.52
C TYR A 119 -9.36 -27.81 -0.63
N GLY A 120 -8.40 -27.13 0.01
CA GLY A 120 -7.51 -27.73 0.98
C GLY A 120 -8.29 -28.35 2.14
N LYS A 121 -8.13 -29.66 2.33
CA LYS A 121 -8.57 -30.36 3.54
C LYS A 121 -7.85 -29.70 4.73
N ARG A 122 -8.60 -29.04 5.62
CA ARG A 122 -8.11 -28.76 6.96
C ARG A 122 -7.86 -30.11 7.62
N THR A 123 -6.62 -30.43 7.93
CA THR A 123 -6.32 -31.49 8.88
C THR A 123 -6.79 -30.99 10.24
N ASN A 124 -7.71 -31.71 10.87
CA ASN A 124 -8.10 -31.48 12.26
C ASN A 124 -6.85 -31.70 13.12
N HIS A 125 -6.09 -30.65 13.39
CA HIS A 125 -5.33 -30.58 14.62
C HIS A 125 -6.32 -30.14 15.68
N ASP A 126 -6.57 -31.01 16.66
CA ASP A 126 -7.22 -30.62 17.90
C ASP A 126 -6.54 -29.36 18.44
N CYS A 127 -7.28 -28.26 18.44
CA CYS A 127 -7.02 -27.12 19.30
C CYS A 127 -8.16 -27.01 20.30
N THR A 128 -8.30 -28.02 21.15
CA THR A 128 -8.72 -27.74 22.53
C THR A 128 -7.53 -27.09 23.21
N GLU A 129 -7.49 -25.75 23.19
CA GLU A 129 -7.18 -24.95 24.38
C GLU A 129 -7.36 -23.45 24.08
N ASN A 130 -8.46 -22.92 24.62
CA ASN A 130 -8.65 -21.54 25.10
C ASN A 130 -8.64 -20.39 24.08
N VAL A 131 -9.74 -20.27 23.32
CA VAL A 131 -10.14 -19.00 22.70
C VAL A 131 -11.07 -18.26 23.68
N GLN A 132 -10.52 -17.40 24.54
CA GLN A 132 -11.35 -16.46 25.30
C GLN A 132 -11.91 -15.42 24.33
N THR A 133 -13.24 -15.29 24.29
CA THR A 133 -13.93 -14.31 23.44
C THR A 133 -13.67 -12.89 23.94
N ILE A 134 -13.62 -11.93 23.01
CA ILE A 134 -13.23 -10.52 23.27
C ILE A 134 -14.12 -9.86 24.34
N THR A 135 -15.33 -10.39 24.56
CA THR A 135 -16.28 -10.00 25.62
C THR A 135 -15.84 -10.36 27.04
N GLU A 136 -15.00 -11.38 27.26
CA GLU A 136 -14.55 -11.80 28.59
C GLU A 136 -13.36 -10.98 29.13
N ILE A 137 -12.57 -10.38 28.24
CA ILE A 137 -11.38 -9.59 28.62
C ILE A 137 -11.81 -8.25 29.25
N THR A 138 -12.95 -7.71 28.85
CA THR A 138 -13.42 -6.39 29.29
C THR A 138 -13.98 -6.38 30.72
N THR A 139 -14.48 -7.51 31.25
CA THR A 139 -14.92 -7.60 32.65
C THR A 139 -13.78 -7.83 33.65
N LYS A 140 -12.68 -8.48 33.24
CA LYS A 140 -11.55 -8.79 34.12
C LYS A 140 -10.64 -7.61 34.46
N ILE A 141 -10.59 -6.55 33.64
CA ILE A 141 -9.70 -5.40 33.88
C ILE A 141 -10.30 -4.44 34.92
N THR A 142 -11.63 -4.41 35.07
CA THR A 142 -12.32 -3.52 36.01
C THR A 142 -12.24 -4.03 37.46
N ASN A 143 -12.24 -5.34 37.69
CA ASN A 143 -12.15 -5.92 39.04
C ASN A 143 -10.74 -5.95 39.65
N ARG A 144 -9.68 -5.59 38.91
CA ARG A 144 -8.29 -5.64 39.40
C ARG A 144 -7.77 -4.30 39.92
N ARG A 145 -8.65 -3.30 40.08
CA ARG A 145 -8.28 -1.94 40.52
C ARG A 145 -8.71 -1.61 41.95
N GLU A 146 -9.31 -2.55 42.66
CA GLU A 146 -9.54 -2.44 44.09
C GLU A 146 -8.65 -3.47 44.81
N VAL A 147 -8.08 -3.06 45.95
CA VAL A 147 -7.02 -3.71 46.73
C VAL A 147 -5.61 -3.38 46.24
N ASP A 148 -5.12 -2.21 46.68
CA ASP A 148 -3.90 -2.09 47.49
C ASP A 148 -3.82 -0.66 48.05
N SER A 149 -4.52 -0.47 49.16
CA SER A 149 -4.21 0.55 50.17
C SER A 149 -3.00 0.11 50.99
N VAL A 150 -2.25 1.09 51.55
CA VAL A 150 -1.10 0.98 52.51
C VAL A 150 0.27 0.85 51.79
N ASP A 151 1.31 1.67 51.95
CA ASP A 151 1.67 2.81 52.81
C ASP A 151 2.76 3.64 52.08
N LYS A 152 2.75 4.98 52.16
CA LYS A 152 3.85 5.83 51.64
C LYS A 152 4.62 6.51 52.78
N PRO A 153 5.94 6.32 52.95
CA PRO A 153 6.72 7.18 53.81
C PRO A 153 6.91 8.57 53.15
N LYS A 154 6.69 9.60 53.96
CA LYS A 154 6.75 11.02 53.59
C LYS A 154 8.21 11.45 53.42
N LEU A 155 8.59 11.97 52.26
CA LEU A 155 9.77 12.82 52.12
C LEU A 155 9.38 14.19 51.57
N VAL A 156 9.65 15.19 52.40
CA VAL A 156 9.37 16.61 52.24
C VAL A 156 10.33 17.18 51.20
N TRP A 157 9.80 17.84 50.16
CA TRP A 157 10.60 18.69 49.27
C TRP A 157 10.26 20.15 49.58
N THR A 158 11.22 20.87 50.15
CA THR A 158 11.18 22.33 50.28
C THR A 158 11.23 22.95 48.88
N LYS A 159 10.22 23.77 48.57
CA LYS A 159 10.15 24.59 47.36
C LYS A 159 11.29 25.62 47.35
N VAL A 160 12.10 25.61 46.31
CA VAL A 160 12.80 26.82 45.87
C VAL A 160 11.76 27.69 45.15
N ILE A 161 11.43 28.82 45.77
CA ILE A 161 10.54 29.87 45.23
C ILE A 161 11.40 30.80 44.38
N PRO A 162 10.96 31.24 43.18
CA PRO A 162 11.63 32.31 42.46
C PRO A 162 11.11 33.66 42.95
N MET A 163 11.99 34.65 43.18
CA MET A 163 11.58 36.06 43.16
C MET A 163 12.76 37.00 42.90
N LEU A 164 12.45 37.96 42.03
CA LEU A 164 13.20 39.13 41.52
C LEU A 164 14.13 38.88 40.33
#